data_AF-A0A5J4VPV8-F1
#
_entry.id   AF-A0A5J4VPV8-F1
#
_cell.length_a   1.000
_cell.length_b   1.000
_cell.length_c   1.000
_cell.angle_alpha   90.00
_cell.angle_beta   90.00
_cell.angle_gamma   90.00
#
_symmetry.space_group_name_H-M   'P 1'
#
loop_
_entity.id
_entity.type
_entity.pdbx_description
1 polymer ?
#
loop_
_entity_poly.entity_id
_entity_poly.type
_entity_poly.pdbx_seq_one_letter_code
_entity_poly.pdbx_strand_id
1 'polypeptide(L)'
;MESLISDNPETTQMIVNEIDFVEYTRKSLNSISLIKFKAGIKGLKVGEQHPYYQQLMDDGTIPKLIQIFKGEKDEDIHDYIAQTLAYLFKALLLPTEIKNDVIEQLKKEEYFDGLAILTENQDNHDAILANGYEKKL
;
A
#
# COMPACT_ATOMS: atom_id res chain seq x y z
N MET A 1 -36.09 11.59 11.52
CA MET A 1 -34.64 11.76 11.31
C MET A 1 -34.29 11.66 9.81
N GLU A 2 -35.14 12.19 8.91
CA GLU A 2 -34.93 12.16 7.45
C GLU A 2 -34.85 13.58 6.86
N SER A 3 -34.21 14.52 7.55
CA SER A 3 -34.29 15.94 7.14
C SER A 3 -33.03 16.75 7.41
N LEU A 4 -31.85 16.22 7.07
CA LEU A 4 -30.62 17.03 7.06
C LEU A 4 -29.68 16.78 5.87
N ILE A 5 -30.02 15.89 4.91
CA ILE A 5 -29.13 15.56 3.77
C ILE A 5 -29.61 16.21 2.45
N SER A 6 -30.85 16.71 2.39
CA SER A 6 -31.46 17.27 1.16
C SER A 6 -30.89 18.62 0.70
N ASP A 7 -30.31 19.43 1.60
CA ASP A 7 -30.21 20.87 1.35
C ASP A 7 -28.80 21.39 1.04
N ASN A 8 -27.79 20.50 0.91
CA ASN A 8 -26.46 20.92 0.49
C ASN A 8 -25.94 20.12 -0.71
N PRO A 9 -26.11 20.63 -1.95
CA PRO A 9 -25.65 19.96 -3.16
C PRO A 9 -24.13 19.77 -3.19
N GLU A 10 -23.35 20.59 -2.46
CA GLU A 10 -21.90 20.39 -2.33
C GLU A 10 -21.58 19.16 -1.48
N THR A 11 -22.36 18.90 -0.41
CA THR A 11 -22.21 17.70 0.43
C THR A 11 -22.59 16.43 -0.33
N THR A 12 -23.67 16.48 -1.11
CA THR A 12 -24.09 15.36 -1.98
C THR A 12 -23.06 15.09 -3.08
N GLN A 13 -22.50 16.13 -3.70
CA GLN A 13 -21.46 15.97 -4.72
C GLN A 13 -20.14 15.44 -4.13
N MET A 14 -19.78 15.87 -2.92
CA MET A 14 -18.58 15.39 -2.22
C MET A 14 -18.69 13.89 -1.88
N ILE A 15 -19.85 13.45 -1.38
CA ILE A 15 -20.13 12.04 -1.07
C ILE A 15 -20.15 11.18 -2.34
N VAL A 16 -20.77 11.65 -3.43
CA VAL A 16 -20.77 10.93 -4.72
C VAL A 16 -19.35 10.78 -5.26
N ASN A 17 -18.53 11.84 -5.21
CA ASN A 17 -17.13 11.77 -5.65
C ASN A 17 -16.29 10.82 -4.79
N GLU A 18 -16.57 10.73 -3.50
CA GLU A 18 -15.88 9.84 -2.56
C GLU A 18 -16.29 8.37 -2.78
N ILE A 19 -17.58 8.10 -3.02
CA ILE A 19 -18.09 6.77 -3.39
C ILE A 19 -17.54 6.32 -4.75
N ASP A 20 -17.56 7.21 -5.75
CA ASP A 20 -16.98 6.94 -7.08
C ASP A 20 -15.47 6.70 -6.99
N PHE A 21 -14.78 7.41 -6.10
CA PHE A 21 -13.35 7.20 -5.84
C PHE A 21 -13.10 5.85 -5.17
N VAL A 22 -13.84 5.48 -4.13
CA VAL A 22 -13.71 4.17 -3.47
C VAL A 22 -14.07 3.03 -4.43
N GLU A 23 -15.12 3.18 -5.24
CA GLU A 23 -15.49 2.18 -6.24
C GLU A 23 -14.49 2.10 -7.39
N TYR A 24 -13.94 3.24 -7.85
CA TYR A 24 -12.85 3.30 -8.81
C TYR A 24 -11.58 2.66 -8.24
N THR A 25 -11.25 2.91 -6.97
CA THR A 25 -10.08 2.36 -6.30
C THR A 25 -10.28 0.86 -6.12
N ARG A 26 -11.45 0.41 -5.68
CA ARG A 26 -11.83 -1.01 -5.63
C ARG A 26 -11.77 -1.67 -7.01
N LYS A 27 -12.23 -1.00 -8.10
CA LYS A 27 -12.11 -1.48 -9.49
C LYS A 27 -10.65 -1.52 -9.98
N SER A 28 -9.84 -0.54 -9.60
CA SER A 28 -8.43 -0.40 -9.98
C SER A 28 -7.55 -1.42 -9.23
N LEU A 29 -7.84 -1.66 -7.95
CA LEU A 29 -7.23 -2.72 -7.13
C LEU A 29 -7.71 -4.11 -7.59
N ASN A 30 -8.98 -4.26 -8.01
CA ASN A 30 -9.48 -5.49 -8.61
C ASN A 30 -8.87 -5.78 -9.99
N SER A 31 -8.50 -4.77 -10.78
CA SER A 31 -7.88 -4.96 -12.09
C SER A 31 -6.38 -5.27 -11.99
N ILE A 32 -5.71 -4.88 -10.89
CA ILE A 32 -4.34 -5.29 -10.54
C ILE A 32 -4.33 -5.98 -9.17
N SER A 33 -4.87 -7.20 -9.12
CA SER A 33 -4.87 -8.04 -7.91
C SER A 33 -3.45 -8.21 -7.34
N LEU A 34 -3.28 -8.23 -6.02
CA LEU A 34 -2.04 -8.61 -5.32
C LEU A 34 -1.36 -9.84 -5.93
N ILE A 35 -2.14 -10.80 -6.42
CA ILE A 35 -1.66 -12.00 -7.13
C ILE A 35 -0.75 -11.66 -8.32
N LYS A 36 -1.03 -10.58 -9.08
CA LYS A 36 -0.21 -10.12 -10.20
C LYS A 36 1.11 -9.52 -9.74
N PHE A 37 1.14 -8.79 -8.63
CA PHE A 37 2.38 -8.27 -8.04
C PHE A 37 3.23 -9.39 -7.45
N LYS A 38 2.62 -10.34 -6.74
CA LYS A 38 3.29 -11.56 -6.27
C LYS A 38 3.87 -12.37 -7.43
N ALA A 39 3.13 -12.51 -8.53
CA ALA A 39 3.62 -13.17 -9.73
C ALA A 39 4.77 -12.40 -10.41
N GLY A 40 4.74 -11.07 -10.35
CA GLY A 40 5.74 -10.17 -10.94
C GLY A 40 7.14 -10.32 -10.34
N ILE A 41 7.25 -10.84 -9.11
CA ILE A 41 8.55 -11.12 -8.49
C ILE A 41 9.07 -12.54 -8.75
N LYS A 42 8.27 -13.41 -9.38
CA LYS A 42 8.68 -14.81 -9.62
C LYS A 42 9.86 -14.86 -10.58
N GLY A 43 10.98 -15.40 -10.12
CA GLY A 43 12.21 -15.53 -10.91
C GLY A 43 13.13 -14.32 -10.81
N LEU A 44 12.75 -13.27 -10.07
CA LEU A 44 13.67 -12.21 -9.69
C LEU A 44 14.68 -12.73 -8.67
N LYS A 45 15.92 -12.27 -8.80
CA LYS A 45 16.98 -12.49 -7.81
C LYS A 45 16.84 -11.52 -6.64
N VAL A 46 17.58 -11.80 -5.58
CA VAL A 46 17.76 -10.84 -4.47
C VAL A 46 18.41 -9.57 -5.02
N GLY A 47 17.88 -8.41 -4.66
CA GLY A 47 18.37 -7.11 -5.14
C GLY A 47 17.79 -6.66 -6.49
N GLU A 48 17.05 -7.51 -7.21
CA GLU A 48 16.34 -7.10 -8.43
C GLU A 48 15.03 -6.41 -8.10
N GLN A 49 14.77 -5.28 -8.77
CA GLN A 49 13.57 -4.47 -8.56
C GLN A 49 12.33 -5.08 -9.23
N HIS A 50 11.15 -4.73 -8.72
CA HIS A 50 9.89 -5.14 -9.34
C HIS A 50 9.76 -4.58 -10.76
N PRO A 51 9.42 -5.39 -11.79
CA PRO A 51 9.42 -4.96 -13.19
C PRO A 51 8.47 -3.80 -13.50
N TYR A 52 7.38 -3.69 -12.75
CA TYR A 52 6.41 -2.59 -12.90
C TYR A 52 6.73 -1.35 -12.06
N TYR A 53 7.79 -1.34 -11.25
CA TYR A 53 8.07 -0.20 -10.36
C TYR A 53 8.21 1.11 -11.14
N GLN A 54 9.07 1.13 -12.16
CA GLN A 54 9.34 2.36 -12.92
C GLN A 54 8.08 2.83 -13.66
N GLN A 55 7.38 1.93 -14.34
CA GLN A 55 6.14 2.27 -15.06
C GLN A 55 5.09 2.89 -14.12
N LEU A 56 4.86 2.26 -12.96
CA LEU A 56 3.85 2.71 -12.00
C LEU A 56 4.27 3.95 -11.22
N MET A 57 5.57 4.24 -11.16
CA MET A 57 6.07 5.53 -10.68
C MET A 57 5.80 6.61 -11.73
N ASP A 58 6.13 6.35 -12.99
CA ASP A 58 6.04 7.31 -14.10
C ASP A 58 4.59 7.69 -14.43
N ASP A 59 3.65 6.73 -14.34
CA ASP A 59 2.23 6.97 -14.58
C ASP A 59 1.47 7.55 -13.36
N GLY A 60 2.17 7.76 -12.23
CA GLY A 60 1.61 8.35 -11.03
C GLY A 60 0.83 7.39 -10.12
N THR A 61 0.78 6.09 -10.44
CA THR A 61 0.09 5.10 -9.61
C THR A 61 0.70 4.97 -8.22
N ILE A 62 2.02 4.88 -8.09
CA ILE A 62 2.70 4.77 -6.78
C ILE A 62 2.43 6.00 -5.91
N PRO A 63 2.64 7.25 -6.38
CA PRO A 63 2.24 8.44 -5.63
C PRO A 63 0.78 8.43 -5.19
N LYS A 64 -0.13 7.93 -6.04
CA LYS A 64 -1.54 7.85 -5.71
C LYS A 64 -1.83 6.82 -4.62
N LEU A 65 -1.20 5.63 -4.67
CA LEU A 65 -1.30 4.62 -3.63
C LEU A 65 -0.80 5.15 -2.29
N ILE A 66 0.33 5.88 -2.28
CA ILE A 66 0.87 6.54 -1.09
C ILE A 66 -0.11 7.58 -0.53
N GLN A 67 -0.71 8.40 -1.40
CA GLN A 67 -1.72 9.37 -0.99
C GLN A 67 -2.93 8.69 -0.32
N ILE A 68 -3.43 7.61 -0.92
CA ILE A 68 -4.56 6.85 -0.38
C ILE A 68 -4.17 6.22 0.96
N PHE A 69 -3.02 5.56 1.03
CA PHE A 69 -2.53 4.91 2.25
C PHE A 69 -2.52 5.85 3.46
N LYS A 70 -2.09 7.10 3.27
CA LYS A 70 -2.07 8.12 4.34
C LYS A 70 -3.45 8.64 4.76
N GLY A 71 -4.44 8.57 3.89
CA GLY A 71 -5.77 9.16 4.11
C GLY A 71 -6.86 8.14 4.42
N GLU A 72 -6.64 6.88 4.07
CA GLU A 72 -7.59 5.79 4.20
C GLU A 72 -7.72 5.33 5.66
N LYS A 73 -8.94 4.99 6.07
CA LYS A 73 -9.25 4.45 7.40
C LYS A 73 -9.81 3.03 7.32
N ASP A 74 -10.24 2.60 6.15
CA ASP A 74 -10.63 1.23 5.88
C ASP A 74 -9.42 0.31 6.00
N GLU A 75 -9.46 -0.57 7.00
CA GLU A 75 -8.37 -1.46 7.38
C GLU A 75 -8.02 -2.46 6.27
N ASP A 76 -9.03 -2.96 5.54
CA ASP A 76 -8.82 -3.92 4.44
C ASP A 76 -8.09 -3.23 3.27
N ILE A 77 -8.49 -2.00 2.94
CA ILE A 77 -7.82 -1.20 1.89
C ILE A 77 -6.40 -0.85 2.34
N HIS A 78 -6.23 -0.46 3.60
CA HIS A 78 -4.93 -0.10 4.17
C HIS A 78 -3.95 -1.29 4.13
N ASP A 79 -4.37 -2.48 4.54
CA ASP A 79 -3.60 -3.71 4.45
C ASP A 79 -3.23 -4.05 2.99
N TYR A 80 -4.22 -4.00 2.08
CA TYR A 80 -3.98 -4.28 0.67
C TYR A 80 -2.93 -3.36 0.05
N ILE A 81 -2.98 -2.07 0.38
CA ILE A 81 -2.02 -1.09 -0.12
C ILE A 81 -0.63 -1.33 0.51
N ALA A 82 -0.55 -1.60 1.81
CA ALA A 82 0.72 -1.92 2.48
C ALA A 82 1.41 -3.13 1.82
N GLN A 83 0.67 -4.21 1.58
CA GLN A 83 1.18 -5.39 0.89
C GLN A 83 1.64 -5.04 -0.53
N THR A 84 0.84 -4.27 -1.28
CA THR A 84 1.19 -3.85 -2.65
C THR A 84 2.49 -3.04 -2.67
N LEU A 85 2.62 -2.07 -1.76
CA LEU A 85 3.84 -1.26 -1.63
C LEU A 85 5.05 -2.12 -1.26
N ALA A 86 4.90 -3.13 -0.39
CA ALA A 86 6.00 -4.05 -0.06
C ALA A 86 6.59 -4.74 -1.30
N TYR A 87 5.74 -5.25 -2.20
CA TYR A 87 6.18 -5.89 -3.44
C TYR A 87 6.79 -4.89 -4.43
N LEU A 88 6.19 -3.71 -4.58
CA LEU A 88 6.70 -2.68 -5.50
C LEU A 88 8.07 -2.16 -5.07
N PHE A 89 8.28 -2.00 -3.76
CA PHE A 89 9.54 -1.53 -3.18
C PHE A 89 10.53 -2.67 -2.85
N LYS A 90 10.37 -3.85 -3.46
CA LYS A 90 11.39 -4.91 -3.42
C LYS A 90 12.76 -4.34 -3.80
N ALA A 91 13.78 -4.63 -2.97
CA ALA A 91 15.16 -4.14 -3.12
C ALA A 91 15.31 -2.61 -3.16
N LEU A 92 14.25 -1.85 -2.86
CA LEU A 92 14.20 -0.40 -2.89
C LEU A 92 13.94 0.14 -1.49
N LEU A 93 14.42 1.36 -1.25
CA LEU A 93 14.12 2.08 -0.02
C LEU A 93 12.65 2.51 -0.01
N LEU A 94 11.91 2.18 1.05
CA LEU A 94 10.57 2.75 1.23
C LEU A 94 10.68 4.27 1.43
N PRO A 95 9.74 5.06 0.87
CA PRO A 95 9.72 6.50 1.08
C PRO A 95 9.63 6.79 2.58
N THR A 96 10.47 7.69 3.08
CA THR A 96 10.56 8.04 4.51
C THR A 96 9.20 8.37 5.12
N GLU A 97 8.33 8.98 4.33
CA GLU A 97 6.98 9.42 4.73
C GLU A 97 5.94 8.32 4.97
N ILE A 98 6.18 7.09 4.51
CA ILE A 98 5.28 5.94 4.72
C ILE A 98 6.01 4.72 5.28
N LYS A 99 7.33 4.78 5.45
CA LYS A 99 8.16 3.63 5.80
C LYS A 99 7.68 2.94 7.07
N ASN A 100 7.50 3.70 8.15
CA ASN A 100 7.09 3.13 9.44
C ASN A 100 5.66 2.60 9.37
N ASP A 101 4.74 3.37 8.79
CA ASP A 101 3.33 3.03 8.67
C ASP A 101 3.12 1.72 7.88
N VAL A 102 3.83 1.55 6.76
CA VAL A 102 3.82 0.28 5.99
C VAL A 102 4.38 -0.87 6.82
N ILE A 103 5.54 -0.68 7.46
CA ILE A 103 6.16 -1.74 8.26
C ILE A 103 5.25 -2.15 9.44
N GLU A 104 4.66 -1.20 10.13
CA GLU A 104 3.76 -1.44 11.25
C GLU A 104 2.49 -2.17 10.81
N GLN A 105 1.89 -1.77 9.68
CA GLN A 105 0.74 -2.46 9.11
C GLN A 105 1.07 -3.91 8.76
N LEU A 106 2.19 -4.17 8.07
CA LEU A 106 2.61 -5.54 7.72
C LEU A 106 2.92 -6.40 8.95
N LYS A 107 3.47 -5.80 10.02
CA LYS A 107 3.70 -6.50 11.30
C LYS A 107 2.40 -6.85 12.01
N LYS A 108 1.44 -5.92 12.01
CA LYS A 108 0.12 -6.07 12.64
C LYS A 108 -0.65 -7.22 12.00
N GLU A 109 -0.63 -7.31 10.67
CA GLU A 109 -1.31 -8.38 9.91
C GLU A 109 -0.46 -9.66 9.77
N GLU A 110 0.68 -9.74 10.45
CA GLU A 110 1.61 -10.88 10.41
C GLU A 110 2.02 -11.26 8.97
N TYR A 111 2.13 -10.28 8.07
CA TYR A 111 2.41 -10.49 6.66
C TYR A 111 3.93 -10.63 6.40
N PHE A 112 4.47 -11.78 6.83
CA PHE A 112 5.91 -12.05 6.81
C PHE A 112 6.55 -12.02 5.41
N ASP A 113 5.81 -12.41 4.36
CA ASP A 113 6.31 -12.37 2.99
C ASP A 113 6.69 -10.94 2.57
N GLY A 114 5.85 -9.96 2.90
CA GLY A 114 6.11 -8.55 2.60
C GLY A 114 7.29 -8.00 3.39
N LEU A 115 7.38 -8.36 4.68
CA LEU A 115 8.52 -8.00 5.53
C LEU A 115 9.83 -8.58 4.97
N ALA A 116 9.84 -9.86 4.59
CA ALA A 116 11.00 -10.54 4.03
C ALA A 116 11.46 -9.94 2.69
N ILE A 117 10.55 -9.41 1.88
CA ILE A 117 10.91 -8.74 0.62
C ILE A 117 11.54 -7.37 0.89
N LEU A 118 11.01 -6.64 1.89
CA LEU A 118 11.52 -5.31 2.23
C LEU A 118 12.92 -5.35 2.84
N THR A 119 13.30 -6.44 3.52
CA THR A 119 14.65 -6.60 4.09
C THR A 119 15.76 -6.73 3.06
N GLU A 120 15.44 -6.91 1.77
CA GLU A 120 16.44 -6.87 0.70
C GLU A 120 17.11 -5.48 0.56
N ASN A 121 16.49 -4.45 1.13
CA ASN A 121 17.11 -3.14 1.33
C ASN A 121 17.57 -2.99 2.81
N GLN A 122 18.82 -2.57 3.03
CA GLN A 122 19.40 -2.49 4.37
C GLN A 122 18.66 -1.51 5.30
N ASP A 123 18.30 -0.33 4.81
CA ASP A 123 17.61 0.68 5.65
C ASP A 123 16.20 0.21 6.05
N ASN A 124 15.51 -0.51 5.17
CA ASN A 124 14.23 -1.14 5.49
C ASN A 124 14.42 -2.29 6.49
N HIS A 125 15.45 -3.13 6.31
CA HIS A 125 15.79 -4.21 7.24
C HIS A 125 16.00 -3.68 8.67
N ASP A 126 16.78 -2.62 8.81
CA ASP A 126 17.08 -2.01 10.11
C ASP A 126 15.81 -1.43 10.76
N ALA A 127 14.93 -0.81 9.96
CA ALA A 127 13.63 -0.33 10.43
C ALA A 127 12.68 -1.46 10.87
N ILE A 128 12.71 -2.61 10.18
CA ILE A 128 11.91 -3.79 10.55
C ILE A 128 12.39 -4.37 11.89
N LEU A 129 13.70 -4.44 12.13
CA LEU A 129 14.26 -4.95 13.39
C LEU A 129 14.21 -3.95 14.55
N ALA A 130 13.89 -2.69 14.28
CA ALA A 130 13.74 -1.69 15.32
C ALA A 130 12.75 -2.16 16.41
N ASN A 131 13.06 -1.78 17.66
CA ASN A 131 12.31 -2.16 18.86
C ASN A 131 12.32 -3.66 19.19
N GLY A 132 13.30 -4.41 18.67
CA GLY A 132 13.52 -5.81 19.03
C GLY A 132 12.44 -6.75 18.46
N TYR A 133 11.94 -6.46 17.27
CA TYR A 133 10.87 -7.23 16.64
C TYR A 133 11.23 -8.72 16.47
N GLU A 134 12.52 -9.03 16.30
CA GLU A 134 13.04 -10.40 16.25
C GLU A 134 12.75 -11.24 17.51
N LYS A 135 12.47 -10.59 18.65
CA LYS A 135 12.14 -11.26 19.91
C LYS A 135 10.65 -11.56 20.06
N LYS A 136 9.83 -11.09 19.11
CA LYS A 136 8.37 -11.25 19.08
C LYS A 136 7.90 -12.29 18.05
N LEU A 137 8.82 -12.78 17.21
CA LEU A 137 8.64 -13.89 16.27
C LEU A 137 8.84 -15.23 17.00
#